data_AF-M5FW19-F1
#
_entry.id   AF-M5FW19-F1
#
_cell.length_a   1.000
_cell.length_b   1.000
_cell.length_c   1.000
_cell.angle_alpha   90.00
_cell.angle_beta   90.00
_cell.angle_gamma   90.00
#
_symmetry.space_group_name_H-M   'P 1'
#
loop_
_entity.id
_entity.type
_entity.pdbx_description
1 polymer ?
#
loop_
_entity_poly.entity_id
_entity_poly.type
_entity_poly.pdbx_seq_one_letter_code
_entity_poly.pdbx_strand_id
1 'polypeptide(L)'
;MSASTNQHLPLVPDAELLPHIWEYWGHGMGDLEIAISIKQDVDVTGRGWGLGAKTVFRRRQKMGLMSVWQQHHMMDSIGPHIEEVRDTIHKPGVKHTCNWLRQQGILAPRQV
;
A
#
# COMPACT_ATOMS: atom_id res chain seq x y z
N MET A 1 -14.51 -26.38 26.25
CA MET A 1 -15.42 -26.22 25.09
C MET A 1 -14.66 -25.48 24.00
N SER A 2 -14.21 -26.18 22.97
CA SER A 2 -13.42 -25.59 21.88
C SER A 2 -14.33 -24.85 20.91
N ALA A 3 -14.34 -23.52 20.96
CA ALA A 3 -15.05 -22.70 20.01
C ALA A 3 -14.25 -22.63 18.70
N SER A 4 -14.66 -23.43 17.71
CA SER A 4 -14.28 -23.24 16.31
C SER A 4 -14.83 -21.91 15.82
N THR A 5 -14.09 -20.83 16.04
CA THR A 5 -14.50 -19.46 15.74
C THR A 5 -13.69 -18.95 14.57
N ASN A 6 -14.17 -19.17 13.34
CA ASN A 6 -13.73 -18.43 12.16
C ASN A 6 -14.56 -18.89 10.97
N GLN A 7 -15.46 -18.06 10.45
CA GLN A 7 -15.73 -18.09 8.99
C GLN A 7 -16.48 -16.88 8.40
N HIS A 8 -17.24 -16.08 9.17
CA HIS A 8 -18.03 -14.99 8.58
C HIS A 8 -18.08 -13.70 9.42
N LEU A 9 -16.94 -13.15 9.83
CA LEU A 9 -16.95 -11.73 10.21
C LEU A 9 -17.18 -10.90 8.94
N PRO A 10 -18.12 -9.93 8.96
CA PRO A 10 -18.31 -9.03 7.83
C PRO A 10 -16.98 -8.34 7.47
N LEU A 11 -16.74 -8.20 6.16
CA LEU A 11 -15.55 -7.52 5.67
C LEU A 11 -15.65 -6.02 6.00
N VAL A 12 -14.52 -5.38 6.27
CA VAL A 12 -14.46 -3.92 6.40
C VAL A 12 -15.00 -3.29 5.10
N PRO A 13 -15.97 -2.35 5.18
CA PRO A 13 -16.48 -1.65 4.00
C PRO A 13 -15.38 -0.93 3.22
N ASP A 14 -15.50 -0.92 1.89
CA ASP A 14 -14.49 -0.31 1.02
C ASP A 14 -14.33 1.20 1.29
N ALA A 15 -15.38 1.91 1.70
CA ALA A 15 -15.32 3.33 2.04
C ALA A 15 -14.37 3.63 3.21
N GLU A 16 -14.29 2.74 4.19
CA GLU A 16 -13.39 2.85 5.35
C GLU A 16 -12.02 2.25 5.02
N LEU A 17 -12.00 1.17 4.24
CA LEU A 17 -10.77 0.40 4.00
C LEU A 17 -9.84 1.05 2.96
N LEU A 18 -10.38 1.57 1.86
CA LEU A 18 -9.58 2.01 0.71
C LEU A 18 -8.69 3.25 1.02
N PRO A 19 -9.16 4.29 1.73
CA PRO A 19 -8.32 5.43 2.08
C PRO A 19 -7.06 5.03 2.85
N HIS A 20 -7.21 4.16 3.85
CA HIS A 20 -6.07 3.68 4.65
C HIS A 20 -5.13 2.77 3.86
N ILE A 21 -5.65 1.91 2.97
CA ILE A 21 -4.79 1.12 2.09
C ILE A 21 -3.92 2.04 1.23
N TRP A 22 -4.49 3.10 0.65
CA TRP A 22 -3.74 4.05 -0.18
C TRP A 22 -2.65 4.77 0.62
N GLU A 23 -3.01 5.29 1.80
CA GLU A 23 -2.10 6.03 2.68
C GLU A 23 -0.91 5.16 3.13
N TYR A 24 -1.18 4.00 3.76
CA TYR A 24 -0.12 3.14 4.26
C TYR A 24 0.72 2.51 3.16
N TRP A 25 0.11 2.20 2.00
CA TRP A 25 0.88 1.75 0.85
C TRP A 25 1.80 2.85 0.31
N GLY A 26 1.36 4.12 0.30
CA GLY A 26 2.19 5.28 -0.04
C GLY A 26 3.37 5.46 0.91
N HIS A 27 3.21 5.06 2.18
CA HIS A 27 4.32 4.99 3.15
C HIS A 27 5.28 3.80 2.92
N GLY A 28 4.96 2.90 1.98
CA GLY A 28 5.78 1.74 1.64
C GLY A 28 5.60 0.54 2.57
N MET A 29 4.48 0.48 3.29
CA MET A 29 4.17 -0.65 4.19
C MET A 29 3.73 -1.88 3.38
N GLY A 30 4.03 -3.08 3.90
CA GLY A 30 3.59 -4.34 3.31
C GLY A 30 2.14 -4.68 3.65
N ASP A 31 1.49 -5.56 2.86
CA ASP A 31 0.07 -5.92 3.03
C ASP A 31 -0.29 -6.43 4.44
N LEU A 32 0.66 -7.07 5.14
CA LEU A 32 0.48 -7.51 6.53
C LEU A 32 0.51 -6.34 7.52
N GLU A 33 1.48 -5.43 7.35
CA GLU A 33 1.63 -4.25 8.20
C GLU A 33 0.41 -3.33 8.04
N ILE A 34 -0.02 -3.09 6.80
CA ILE A 34 -1.24 -2.36 6.47
C ILE A 34 -2.45 -2.98 7.20
N ALA A 35 -2.61 -4.30 7.15
CA ALA A 35 -3.71 -4.98 7.83
C ALA A 35 -3.66 -4.84 9.36
N ILE A 36 -2.46 -4.76 9.96
CA ILE A 36 -2.29 -4.53 11.41
C ILE A 36 -2.63 -3.08 11.75
N SER A 37 -2.11 -2.11 11.00
CA SER A 37 -2.35 -0.68 11.24
C SER A 37 -3.84 -0.33 11.08
N ILE A 38 -4.51 -0.79 10.03
CA ILE A 38 -5.95 -0.54 9.85
C ILE A 38 -6.78 -1.13 11.00
N LYS A 39 -6.38 -2.29 11.54
CA LYS A 39 -7.07 -2.88 12.70
C LYS A 39 -7.02 -1.99 13.93
N GLN A 40 -5.89 -1.31 14.13
CA GLN A 40 -5.67 -0.41 15.25
C GLN A 40 -6.44 0.91 15.04
N ASP A 41 -6.40 1.46 13.83
CA ASP A 41 -6.96 2.80 13.56
C ASP A 41 -8.48 2.81 13.41
N VAL A 42 -9.09 1.75 12.87
CA VAL A 42 -10.55 1.68 12.58
C VAL A 42 -11.33 0.93 13.68
N ASP A 43 -10.64 0.40 14.70
CA ASP A 43 -11.20 -0.52 15.70
C ASP A 43 -12.01 -1.66 15.04
N VAL A 44 -11.35 -2.37 14.12
CA VAL A 44 -11.94 -3.47 13.33
C VAL A 44 -12.54 -4.54 14.25
N THR A 45 -11.91 -4.81 15.39
CA THR A 45 -12.37 -5.81 16.36
C THR A 45 -13.62 -5.34 17.10
N GLY A 46 -13.66 -4.09 17.58
CA GLY A 46 -14.83 -3.53 18.26
C GLY A 46 -16.06 -3.40 17.36
N ARG A 47 -15.85 -3.23 16.04
CA ARG A 47 -16.92 -3.22 15.03
C ARG A 47 -17.34 -4.61 14.53
N GLY A 48 -16.72 -5.68 15.03
CA GLY A 48 -17.02 -7.05 14.62
C GLY A 48 -16.63 -7.36 13.18
N TRP A 49 -15.61 -6.69 12.64
CA TRP A 49 -15.15 -6.87 11.27
C TRP A 49 -13.94 -7.79 11.16
N GLY A 50 -13.81 -8.41 10.01
CA GLY A 50 -12.65 -9.21 9.64
C GLY A 50 -11.73 -8.45 8.70
N LEU A 51 -10.45 -8.33 9.06
CA LEU A 51 -9.41 -7.84 8.16
C LEU A 51 -8.17 -8.74 8.19
N GLY A 52 -7.67 -9.08 7.01
CA GLY A 52 -6.45 -9.87 6.85
C GLY A 52 -5.65 -9.42 5.64
N ALA A 53 -4.36 -9.76 5.61
CA ALA A 53 -3.43 -9.35 4.56
C ALA A 53 -3.92 -9.74 3.15
N LYS A 54 -4.58 -10.89 2.99
CA LYS A 54 -5.15 -11.32 1.69
C LYS A 54 -6.30 -10.42 1.21
N THR A 55 -7.09 -9.86 2.14
CA THR A 55 -8.14 -8.89 1.82
C THR A 55 -7.53 -7.57 1.35
N VAL A 56 -6.53 -7.08 2.09
CA VAL A 56 -5.75 -5.89 1.71
C VAL A 56 -5.13 -6.07 0.34
N PHE A 57 -4.44 -7.19 0.08
CA PHE A 57 -3.86 -7.51 -1.23
C PHE A 57 -4.89 -7.43 -2.36
N ARG A 58 -6.05 -8.08 -2.20
CA ARG A 58 -7.11 -8.08 -3.23
C ARG A 58 -7.65 -6.67 -3.51
N ARG A 59 -7.80 -5.85 -2.47
CA ARG A 59 -8.27 -4.46 -2.60
C ARG A 59 -7.20 -3.57 -3.23
N ARG A 60 -5.96 -3.70 -2.80
CA ARG A 60 -4.79 -3.07 -3.39
C ARG A 60 -4.68 -3.36 -4.89
N GLN A 61 -4.84 -4.61 -5.31
CA GLN A 61 -4.85 -4.99 -6.74
C GLN A 61 -6.01 -4.35 -7.51
N LYS A 62 -7.21 -4.30 -6.93
CA LYS A 62 -8.35 -3.60 -7.56
C LYS A 62 -8.11 -2.10 -7.73
N MET A 63 -7.31 -1.49 -6.86
CA MET A 63 -6.91 -0.08 -6.94
C MET A 63 -5.74 0.16 -7.92
N GLY A 64 -5.17 -0.88 -8.52
CA GLY A 64 -3.98 -0.75 -9.38
C GLY A 64 -2.67 -0.45 -8.63
N LEU A 65 -2.67 -0.55 -7.29
CA LEU A 65 -1.50 -0.29 -6.45
C LEU A 65 -0.54 -1.49 -6.49
N MET A 66 0.14 -1.70 -7.61
CA MET A 66 0.97 -2.89 -7.86
C MET A 66 2.27 -2.89 -7.03
N SER A 67 2.83 -4.06 -6.73
CA SER A 67 4.16 -4.15 -6.11
C SER A 67 5.27 -3.86 -7.13
N VAL A 68 6.49 -3.58 -6.66
CA VAL A 68 7.67 -3.30 -7.52
C VAL A 68 7.80 -4.31 -8.66
N TRP A 69 7.74 -5.60 -8.34
CA TRP A 69 7.87 -6.69 -9.31
C TRP A 69 6.69 -6.76 -10.28
N GLN A 70 5.48 -6.43 -9.82
CA GLN A 70 4.28 -6.42 -10.65
C GLN A 70 4.24 -5.23 -11.61
N GLN A 71 4.91 -4.13 -11.29
CA GLN A 71 4.95 -2.94 -12.15
C GLN A 71 5.87 -3.12 -13.37
N HIS A 72 6.79 -4.09 -13.33
CA HIS A 72 7.75 -4.34 -14.41
C HIS A 72 8.51 -3.09 -14.90
N HIS A 73 8.66 -2.07 -14.04
CA HIS A 73 9.37 -0.85 -14.41
C HIS A 73 10.85 -1.13 -14.65
N MET A 74 11.32 -0.75 -15.83
CA MET A 74 12.73 -0.68 -16.20
C MET A 74 13.25 0.74 -16.03
N MET A 75 14.57 0.93 -15.98
CA MET A 75 15.18 2.26 -15.81
C MET A 75 14.62 3.29 -16.81
N ASP A 76 14.40 2.88 -18.06
CA ASP A 76 13.84 3.72 -19.12
C ASP A 76 12.42 4.23 -18.83
N SER A 77 11.63 3.44 -18.10
CA SER A 77 10.27 3.83 -17.69
C SER A 77 10.24 4.73 -16.46
N ILE A 78 11.29 4.72 -15.63
CA ILE A 78 11.37 5.51 -14.39
C ILE A 78 12.08 6.85 -14.65
N GLY A 79 13.00 6.90 -15.62
CA GLY A 79 13.79 8.09 -15.98
C GLY A 79 12.97 9.37 -16.10
N PRO A 80 11.88 9.41 -16.91
CA PRO A 80 11.04 10.60 -17.06
C PRO A 80 10.45 11.09 -15.73
N HIS A 81 10.03 10.17 -14.84
CA HIS A 81 9.48 10.52 -13.54
C HIS A 81 10.55 11.04 -12.56
N ILE A 82 11.81 10.60 -12.70
CA ILE A 82 12.92 11.15 -11.90
C ILE A 82 13.26 12.57 -12.33
N GLU A 83 13.19 12.87 -13.63
CA GLU A 83 13.40 14.23 -14.16
C GLU A 83 12.33 15.20 -13.63
N GLU A 84 11.06 14.78 -13.66
CA GLU A 84 9.95 15.55 -13.08
C GLU A 84 10.17 15.88 -11.59
N VAL A 85 10.67 14.92 -10.81
CA VAL A 85 11.03 15.14 -9.40
C VAL A 85 12.13 16.19 -9.24
N ARG A 86 13.16 16.15 -10.09
CA ARG A 86 14.30 17.09 -10.03
C ARG A 86 13.89 18.51 -10.39
N ASP A 87 12.94 18.65 -11.30
CA ASP A 87 12.38 19.94 -11.70
C ASP A 87 11.47 20.52 -10.62
N THR A 88 10.70 19.65 -9.93
CA THR A 88 9.77 20.06 -8.87
C THR A 88 10.47 20.37 -7.55
N ILE A 89 11.49 19.58 -7.20
CA ILE A 89 12.23 19.69 -5.94
C ILE A 89 13.70 19.93 -6.31
N HIS A 90 14.21 21.14 -6.08
CA HIS A 90 15.60 21.45 -6.39
C HIS A 90 16.56 20.53 -5.62
N LYS A 91 17.24 19.61 -6.34
CA LYS A 91 18.22 18.63 -5.81
C LYS A 91 17.64 17.73 -4.70
N PRO A 92 16.64 16.89 -5.01
CA PRO A 92 16.10 15.96 -4.03
C PRO A 92 17.13 14.87 -3.75
N GLY A 93 17.35 14.56 -2.47
CA GLY A 93 18.11 13.37 -2.10
C GLY A 93 17.36 12.08 -2.48
N VAL A 94 18.09 10.97 -2.60
CA VAL A 94 17.54 9.66 -3.04
C VAL A 94 16.27 9.25 -2.29
N LYS A 95 16.24 9.46 -0.96
CA LYS A 95 15.08 9.14 -0.12
C LYS A 95 13.84 9.97 -0.50
N HIS A 96 14.00 11.25 -0.79
CA HIS A 96 12.89 12.12 -1.20
C HIS A 96 12.36 11.74 -2.57
N THR A 97 13.25 11.45 -3.54
CA THR A 97 12.85 10.96 -4.87
C THR A 97 12.06 9.66 -4.77
N CYS A 98 12.55 8.68 -3.99
CA CYS A 98 11.82 7.41 -3.79
C CYS A 98 10.45 7.60 -3.14
N ASN A 99 10.32 8.50 -2.16
CA ASN A 99 9.05 8.78 -1.50
C ASN A 99 8.06 9.50 -2.43
N TRP A 100 8.54 10.46 -3.24
CA TRP A 100 7.69 11.13 -4.22
C TRP A 100 7.18 10.16 -5.29
N LEU A 101 8.07 9.31 -5.84
CA LEU A 101 7.67 8.29 -6.82
C LEU A 101 6.61 7.35 -6.23
N ARG A 102 6.76 6.94 -4.97
CA ARG A 102 5.76 6.12 -4.25
C ARG A 102 4.40 6.80 -4.15
N GLN A 103 4.35 8.10 -3.86
CA GLN A 103 3.10 8.85 -3.81
C GLN A 103 2.40 8.89 -5.17
N GLN A 104 3.17 8.82 -6.27
CA GLN A 104 2.65 8.71 -7.63
C GLN A 104 2.35 7.27 -8.07
N GLY A 105 2.46 6.28 -7.17
CA GLY A 105 2.24 4.89 -7.52
C GLY A 105 3.44 4.20 -8.19
N ILE A 106 4.59 4.86 -8.32
CA ILE A 106 5.76 4.37 -9.04
C ILE A 106 6.77 3.81 -8.06
N LEU A 107 7.11 2.53 -8.21
CA LEU A 107 8.08 1.86 -7.37
C LEU A 107 9.34 1.50 -8.19
N ALA A 108 10.48 2.04 -7.76
CA ALA A 108 11.77 1.66 -8.32
C ALA A 108 12.32 0.41 -7.60
N PRO A 109 12.80 -0.61 -8.34
CA PRO A 109 13.55 -1.71 -7.74
C PRO A 109 14.84 -1.20 -7.12
N ARG A 110 15.18 -1.67 -5.91
CA ARG A 110 16.55 -1.54 -5.39
C ARG A 110 17.42 -2.43 -6.27
N GLN A 111 18.40 -1.85 -6.96
CA GLN A 111 19.54 -2.64 -7.41
C GLN A 111 20.21 -3.21 -6.17
N VAL A 112 20.29 -4.55 -6.12
CA VAL A 112 21.03 -5.31 -5.12
C VAL A 112 22.48 -5.37 -5.54
#